data_AF-A0A811RCH8-F1
#
_entry.id   AF-A0A811RCH8-F1
#
_cell.length_a   1.000
_cell.length_b   1.000
_cell.length_c   1.000
_cell.angle_alpha   90.00
_cell.angle_beta   90.00
_cell.angle_gamma   90.00
#
_symmetry.space_group_name_H-M   'P 1'
#
loop_
_entity.id
_entity.type
_entity.pdbx_description
1 polymer ?
#
loop_
_entity_poly.entity_id
_entity_poly.type
_entity_poly.pdbx_seq_one_letter_code
_entity_poly.pdbx_strand_id
1 'polypeptide(L)'
;MACNKKVVLGLFTLALFLVAHYAEAADVCMTRNWYFYGPCMSNKNCAASCIQHDIGSGGYCSSWRRICKCTLQCPWRKTTLAGIELTHSGDKPKPLDMPRTELSN
;
A
#
# COMPACT_ATOMS: atom_id res chain seq x y z
N MET A 1 30.09 30.07 -17.81
CA MET A 1 28.62 30.00 -17.92
C MET A 1 28.03 30.72 -16.70
N ALA A 2 27.48 31.91 -16.88
CA ALA A 2 26.98 32.72 -15.77
C ALA A 2 25.62 32.20 -15.31
N CYS A 3 25.57 31.58 -14.14
CA CYS A 3 24.35 31.04 -13.57
C CYS A 3 23.55 32.19 -12.95
N ASN A 4 22.53 32.68 -13.66
CA ASN A 4 21.65 33.72 -13.14
C ASN A 4 20.84 33.14 -11.97
N LYS A 5 21.07 33.64 -10.75
CA LYS A 5 20.38 33.18 -9.53
C LYS A 5 18.85 33.17 -9.69
N LYS A 6 18.29 34.13 -10.44
CA LYS A 6 16.85 34.19 -10.76
C LYS A 6 16.38 33.05 -11.66
N VAL A 7 17.20 32.65 -12.63
CA VAL A 7 16.91 31.53 -13.55
C VAL A 7 17.00 30.21 -12.79
N VAL A 8 17.99 30.04 -11.92
CA VAL A 8 18.12 28.86 -11.06
C VAL A 8 16.92 28.73 -10.12
N LEU A 9 16.50 29.83 -9.49
CA LEU A 9 15.34 29.83 -8.61
C LEU A 9 14.07 29.46 -9.37
N GLY A 10 13.86 30.05 -10.56
CA GLY A 10 12.71 29.76 -11.42
C GLY A 10 12.64 28.29 -11.85
N LEU A 11 13.76 27.71 -12.28
CA LEU A 11 13.84 26.29 -12.66
C LEU A 11 13.56 25.36 -11.47
N PHE A 12 14.10 25.69 -10.29
CA PHE A 12 13.85 24.91 -9.08
C PHE A 12 12.37 24.95 -8.66
N THR A 13 11.74 26.13 -8.71
CA THR A 13 10.30 26.26 -8.41
C THR A 13 9.43 25.51 -9.41
N LEU A 14 9.76 25.54 -10.70
CA LEU A 14 9.02 24.80 -11.73
C LEU A 14 9.14 23.29 -11.53
N ALA A 15 10.34 22.79 -11.20
CA ALA A 15 10.57 21.39 -10.91
C ALA A 15 9.75 20.91 -9.70
N LEU A 16 9.69 21.68 -8.62
CA LEU A 16 8.88 21.34 -7.45
C LEU A 16 7.37 21.32 -7.77
N PHE A 17 6.90 22.28 -8.57
CA PHE A 17 5.50 22.34 -8.98
C PHE A 17 5.10 21.11 -9.81
N LEU A 18 5.98 20.68 -10.73
CA LEU A 18 5.80 19.43 -11.48
C LEU A 18 5.75 18.23 -10.52
N VAL A 19 6.73 18.07 -9.62
CA VAL A 19 6.71 16.94 -8.67
C VAL A 19 5.43 16.91 -7.82
N ALA A 20 4.93 18.06 -7.38
CA ALA A 20 3.68 18.14 -6.61
C ALA A 20 2.44 17.75 -7.43
N HIS A 21 2.39 18.09 -8.72
CA HIS A 21 1.27 17.75 -9.60
C HIS A 21 1.28 16.30 -10.10
N TYR A 22 2.44 15.68 -10.22
CA TYR A 22 2.60 14.31 -10.69
C TYR A 22 2.69 13.27 -9.56
N ALA A 23 2.76 13.71 -8.30
CA ALA A 23 2.71 12.83 -7.15
C ALA A 23 1.27 12.38 -6.89
N GLU A 24 0.84 11.32 -7.58
CA GLU A 24 -0.38 10.61 -7.20
C GLU A 24 -0.15 9.95 -5.83
N ALA A 25 -0.83 10.47 -4.81
CA ALA A 25 -0.86 9.85 -3.49
C ALA A 25 -1.66 8.55 -3.57
N ALA A 26 -0.96 7.42 -3.75
CA ALA A 26 -1.57 6.10 -3.61
C ALA A 26 -1.97 5.92 -2.13
N ASP A 27 -3.27 5.84 -1.86
CA ASP A 27 -3.75 5.51 -0.52
C ASP A 27 -3.40 4.05 -0.23
N VAL A 28 -2.49 3.85 0.74
CA VAL A 28 -2.06 2.53 1.19
C VAL A 28 -2.91 2.10 2.38
N CYS A 29 -3.69 1.04 2.18
CA CYS A 29 -4.46 0.36 3.21
C CYS A 29 -3.64 -0.80 3.81
N MET A 30 -4.02 -1.21 5.03
CA MET A 30 -3.34 -2.29 5.75
C MET A 30 -4.33 -3.36 6.20
N THR A 31 -3.96 -4.63 6.04
CA THR A 31 -4.74 -5.78 6.55
C THR A 31 -3.84 -6.78 7.26
N ARG A 32 -4.40 -7.60 8.15
CA ARG A 32 -3.65 -8.66 8.84
C ARG A 32 -3.45 -9.85 7.88
N ASN A 33 -2.23 -10.38 7.83
CA ASN A 33 -1.98 -11.66 7.16
C ASN A 33 -2.33 -12.83 8.09
N TRP A 34 -3.34 -13.62 7.74
CA TRP A 34 -3.76 -14.79 8.51
C TRP A 34 -2.99 -16.06 8.16
N TYR A 35 -2.33 -16.09 6.99
CA TYR A 35 -1.48 -17.20 6.55
C TYR A 35 -0.05 -17.11 7.12
N PHE A 36 0.29 -15.98 7.76
CA PHE A 36 1.57 -15.81 8.42
C PHE A 36 1.56 -16.49 9.79
N TYR A 37 2.20 -17.65 9.89
CA TYR A 37 2.26 -18.43 11.12
C TYR A 37 3.34 -17.91 12.08
N GLY A 38 2.99 -17.89 13.37
CA GLY A 38 3.90 -17.51 14.44
C GLY A 38 4.18 -16.00 14.52
N PRO A 39 5.10 -15.61 15.42
CA PRO A 39 5.41 -14.21 15.63
C PRO A 39 6.29 -13.66 14.50
N CYS A 40 5.90 -12.52 13.96
CA CYS A 40 6.57 -11.82 12.88
C CYS A 40 7.89 -11.21 13.36
N MET A 41 9.01 -11.76 12.87
CA MET A 41 10.39 -11.28 13.15
C MET A 41 11.07 -10.63 11.96
N SER A 42 10.53 -10.80 10.75
CA SER A 42 11.15 -10.34 9.51
C SER A 42 10.09 -9.69 8.61
N ASN A 43 10.25 -8.39 8.37
CA ASN A 43 9.42 -7.65 7.41
C ASN A 43 9.51 -8.28 6.02
N LYS A 44 10.69 -8.78 5.62
CA LYS A 44 10.90 -9.43 4.32
C LYS A 44 10.05 -10.70 4.19
N ASN A 45 10.01 -11.53 5.23
CA ASN A 45 9.21 -12.76 5.21
C ASN A 45 7.72 -12.43 5.22
N CYS A 46 7.31 -11.41 5.98
CA CYS A 46 5.93 -10.92 5.99
C CYS A 46 5.50 -10.41 4.60
N ALA A 47 6.30 -9.56 3.98
CA ALA A 47 6.05 -9.05 2.64
C ALA A 47 5.98 -10.18 1.60
N ALA A 48 6.91 -11.14 1.63
CA ALA A 48 6.90 -12.29 0.72
C ALA A 48 5.62 -13.12 0.86
N SER A 49 5.18 -13.37 2.10
CA SER A 49 3.92 -14.09 2.37
C SER A 49 2.69 -13.29 1.90
N CYS A 50 2.67 -11.97 2.09
CA CYS A 50 1.59 -11.12 1.59
C CYS A 50 1.44 -11.19 0.06
N ILE A 51 2.55 -11.22 -0.66
CA ILE A 51 2.59 -11.34 -2.13
C ILE A 51 2.20 -12.76 -2.54
N GLN A 52 2.74 -13.78 -1.86
CA GLN A 52 2.47 -15.19 -2.16
C GLN A 52 0.99 -15.56 -2.04
N HIS A 53 0.27 -14.95 -1.08
CA HIS A 53 -1.16 -15.19 -0.84
C HIS A 53 -2.07 -14.13 -1.48
N ASP A 54 -1.54 -13.28 -2.36
CA ASP A 54 -2.28 -12.22 -3.08
C ASP A 54 -3.09 -11.29 -2.15
N ILE A 55 -2.56 -11.02 -0.96
CA ILE A 55 -3.21 -10.16 0.06
C ILE A 55 -2.81 -8.69 -0.15
N GLY A 56 -1.61 -8.45 -0.66
CA GLY A 56 -1.09 -7.11 -0.90
C GLY A 56 0.30 -7.11 -1.52
N SER A 57 0.72 -5.94 -1.98
CA SER A 57 1.98 -5.71 -2.70
C SER A 57 3.21 -5.64 -1.78
N GLY A 58 3.01 -5.75 -0.46
CA GLY A 58 4.06 -5.67 0.54
C GLY A 58 3.54 -5.98 1.95
N GLY A 59 4.40 -5.84 2.95
CA GLY A 59 4.01 -6.05 4.34
C GLY A 59 5.11 -5.79 5.35
N TYR A 60 4.73 -5.67 6.62
CA TYR A 60 5.63 -5.42 7.74
C TYR A 60 5.13 -6.06 9.04
N CYS A 61 6.06 -6.30 9.96
CA CYS A 61 5.77 -6.79 11.30
C CYS A 61 5.35 -5.64 12.22
N SER A 62 4.18 -5.77 12.85
CA SER A 62 3.73 -4.83 13.88
C SER A 62 4.55 -4.96 15.16
N SER A 63 5.10 -3.86 15.67
CA SER A 63 6.02 -3.85 16.81
C SER A 63 5.43 -4.42 18.12
N TRP A 64 4.14 -4.21 18.39
CA TRP A 64 3.53 -4.66 19.65
C TRP A 64 3.11 -6.12 19.65
N ARG A 65 2.31 -6.53 18.66
CA ARG A 65 1.73 -7.89 18.65
C ARG A 65 2.54 -8.90 17.82
N ARG A 66 3.65 -8.46 17.20
CA ARG A 66 4.42 -9.25 16.22
C ARG A 66 3.52 -9.92 15.18
N ILE A 67 2.50 -9.19 14.73
CA ILE A 67 1.57 -9.66 13.69
C ILE A 67 2.06 -9.13 12.34
N CYS A 68 2.04 -9.99 11.32
CA CYS A 68 2.30 -9.58 9.95
C CYS A 68 1.10 -8.79 9.40
N LYS A 69 1.36 -7.56 8.94
CA LYS A 69 0.39 -6.70 8.27
C LYS A 69 0.79 -6.52 6.81
N CYS A 70 -0.12 -6.81 5.89
CA CYS A 70 0.06 -6.58 4.46
C CYS A 70 -0.37 -5.16 4.09
N THR A 71 0.35 -4.55 3.15
CA THR A 71 0.01 -3.26 2.54
C THR A 71 -0.61 -3.50 1.17
N LEU A 72 -1.77 -2.90 0.93
CA LEU A 72 -2.50 -2.99 -0.33
C LEU A 72 -2.98 -1.60 -0.75
N GLN A 73 -3.28 -1.42 -2.04
CA GLN A 73 -4.01 -0.23 -2.46
C GLN A 73 -5.40 -0.26 -1.85
N CYS A 74 -5.86 0.87 -1.32
CA CYS A 74 -7.20 0.96 -0.77
C CYS A 74 -8.25 0.72 -1.87
N PRO A 75 -9.21 -0.21 -1.67
CA PRO A 75 -10.22 -0.52 -2.68
C PRO A 75 -11.19 0.65 -2.98
N TRP A 76 -11.13 1.73 -2.19
CA TRP A 76 -12.08 2.86 -2.25
C TRP A 76 -11.59 4.04 -3.09
N ARG A 77 -10.33 4.09 -3.55
CA ARG A 77 -9.91 5.09 -4.52
C ARG A 77 -10.13 4.57 -5.93
N LYS A 78 -11.27 4.98 -6.47
CA LYS A 78 -11.47 5.11 -7.91
C LYS A 78 -10.33 5.98 -8.45
N THR A 79 -9.52 5.46 -9.36
CA THR A 79 -8.67 6.30 -10.21
C THR A 79 -9.61 7.24 -10.97
N THR A 80 -9.65 8.52 -10.61
CA THR A 80 -10.33 9.52 -11.44
C THR A 80 -9.45 9.78 -12.66
N LEU A 81 -9.35 8.79 -13.56
CA LEU A 81 -8.81 9.00 -14.89
C LEU A 81 -10.00 9.44 -15.76
N ALA A 82 -10.03 10.71 -16.12
CA ALA A 82 -10.89 11.24 -17.17
C ALA A 82 -12.42 11.03 -17.00
N GLY A 83 -12.96 11.25 -15.80
CA GLY A 83 -14.41 11.46 -15.61
C GLY A 83 -15.32 10.24 -15.83
N ILE A 84 -14.77 9.03 -15.94
CA ILE A 84 -15.55 7.80 -15.98
C ILE A 84 -15.51 7.17 -14.58
N GLU A 85 -16.64 7.28 -13.88
CA GLU A 85 -16.80 6.69 -12.57
C GLU A 85 -17.04 5.18 -12.71
N LEU A 86 -15.98 4.38 -12.62
CA LEU A 86 -16.13 2.93 -12.41
C LEU A 86 -16.52 2.72 -10.95
N THR A 87 -17.83 2.75 -10.70
CA THR A 87 -18.44 2.32 -9.44
C THR A 87 -18.32 0.81 -9.32
N HIS A 88 -17.23 0.29 -8.75
CA HIS A 88 -17.34 -1.01 -8.08
C HIS A 88 -17.99 -0.78 -6.73
N SER A 89 -19.31 -0.88 -6.76
CA SER A 89 -20.21 -0.78 -5.62
C SER A 89 -19.76 -1.70 -4.48
N GLY A 90 -19.47 -1.12 -3.32
CA GLY A 90 -19.98 -1.64 -2.06
C GLY A 90 -19.64 -3.08 -1.64
N ASP A 91 -18.46 -3.60 -1.91
CA ASP A 91 -17.98 -4.77 -1.15
C ASP A 91 -17.02 -4.31 -0.06
N LYS A 92 -17.54 -4.26 1.18
CA LYS A 92 -16.69 -4.37 2.37
C LYS A 92 -15.76 -5.56 2.08
N PRO A 93 -14.42 -5.46 2.22
CA PRO A 93 -13.54 -6.59 1.95
C PRO A 93 -14.09 -7.79 2.71
N LYS A 94 -14.61 -8.76 1.96
CA LYS A 94 -15.11 -10.00 2.54
C LYS A 94 -13.93 -10.56 3.34
N PRO A 95 -14.08 -10.89 4.63
CA PRO A 95 -13.05 -11.63 5.33
C PRO A 95 -12.74 -12.84 4.45
N LEU A 96 -11.55 -12.88 3.84
CA LEU A 96 -11.09 -14.04 3.10
C LEU A 96 -11.35 -15.24 4.00
N ASP A 97 -12.11 -16.20 3.49
CA ASP A 97 -12.67 -17.30 4.26
C ASP A 97 -11.60 -17.87 5.21
N MET A 98 -11.89 -17.79 6.50
CA MET A 98 -11.02 -18.36 7.52
C MET A 98 -10.91 -19.85 7.24
N PRO A 99 -9.71 -20.42 7.01
CA PRO A 99 -9.55 -21.85 7.15
C PRO A 99 -9.90 -22.19 8.59
N ARG A 100 -10.96 -23.00 8.73
CA ARG A 100 -11.37 -23.65 9.97
C ARG A 100 -10.13 -24.13 10.69
N THR A 101 -9.90 -23.62 11.90
CA THR A 101 -8.89 -24.16 12.81
C THR A 101 -9.29 -25.60 13.11
N GLU A 102 -8.77 -26.55 12.33
CA GLU A 102 -8.72 -27.95 12.73
C GLU A 102 -7.77 -27.98 13.94
N LEU A 103 -8.38 -27.92 15.11
CA LEU A 103 -7.76 -28.25 16.39
C LEU A 103 -7.35 -29.72 16.33
N SER A 104 -6.13 -29.99 15.88
CA SER A 104 -5.47 -31.27 16.09
C SER A 104 -4.48 -31.14 17.24
N ASN A 105 -5.01 -31.35 18.45
CA ASN A 105 -4.45 -32.26 19.46
C ASN A 105 -5.47 -32.41 20.61
#